data_AF-U2DNW0-F1
#
_entry.id   AF-U2DNW0-F1
#
_cell.length_a   1.000
_cell.length_b   1.000
_cell.length_c   1.000
_cell.angle_alpha   90.00
_cell.angle_beta   90.00
_cell.angle_gamma   90.00
#
_symmetry.space_group_name_H-M   'P 1'
#
loop_
_entity.id
_entity.type
_entity.pdbx_description
1 polymer ?
#
loop_
_entity_poly.entity_id
_entity_poly.type
_entity_poly.pdbx_seq_one_letter_code
_entity_poly.pdbx_strand_id
1 'polypeptide(L)'
;MGKGSATPGGGNEQICPEARIRSGRKRDMPTLRLPRLASAELPKPFGCYPFLLYLYRKYMNEMENHPVILSVAGSDCSGGAGIQADMKTISALGGYAATAITAITVQNTWGVAAVHPVPADVVRGQIEAVMDDLKPSAVKIGMIYDADMVGTIAACLRKYRPAHVVYDPVMVSTSGKRLMTEEAVGRVKQELLPLTTLVTPNLHEAEILSGETAEGLQEMREVARKLADTYHTSVLIKGGHLPGDKAFDLLRASGTTLGYEQPKIESRNLHGTGCTLSSAIATYLARECSLQDSVRQAKDYITRSILAAKELNIGHGNGPLWHFHK
;
A
#
# COMPACT_ATOMS: atom_id res chain seq x y z
N MET A 1 -22.04 46.41 -51.35
CA MET A 1 -23.42 45.90 -51.15
C MET A 1 -23.38 45.01 -49.92
N GLY A 2 -23.66 45.55 -48.74
CA GLY A 2 -24.99 45.44 -48.09
C GLY A 2 -24.86 44.46 -46.92
N LYS A 3 -24.47 44.94 -45.73
CA LYS A 3 -25.34 45.14 -44.53
C LYS A 3 -25.95 43.82 -44.03
N GLY A 4 -25.46 43.28 -42.91
CA GLY A 4 -26.00 43.53 -41.54
C GLY A 4 -26.31 42.14 -40.94
N SER A 5 -26.33 41.86 -39.65
CA SER A 5 -26.39 42.70 -38.44
C SER A 5 -26.05 41.81 -37.24
N ALA A 6 -25.35 42.40 -36.28
CA ALA A 6 -25.14 41.87 -34.93
C ALA A 6 -26.47 41.76 -34.14
N THR A 7 -26.61 40.76 -33.27
CA THR A 7 -26.60 40.92 -31.79
C THR A 7 -26.98 39.60 -31.08
N PRO A 8 -26.60 39.45 -29.80
CA PRO A 8 -26.35 38.17 -29.14
C PRO A 8 -27.57 37.68 -28.35
N GLY A 9 -27.74 36.35 -28.27
CA GLY A 9 -28.91 35.76 -27.63
C GLY A 9 -28.56 34.58 -26.74
N GLY A 10 -28.63 34.83 -25.43
CA GLY A 10 -29.10 33.83 -24.46
C GLY A 10 -28.07 32.80 -24.00
N GLY A 11 -27.45 33.07 -22.86
CA GLY A 11 -26.71 32.07 -22.11
C GLY A 11 -27.62 30.90 -21.67
N ASN A 12 -27.00 29.72 -21.61
CA ASN A 12 -27.41 28.65 -20.73
C ASN A 12 -26.14 27.89 -20.35
N GLU A 13 -25.30 28.56 -19.54
CA GLU A 13 -24.44 27.84 -18.61
C GLU A 13 -25.40 27.02 -17.73
N GLN A 14 -25.40 25.70 -17.90
CA GLN A 14 -25.94 24.79 -16.89
C GLN A 14 -24.98 24.82 -15.70
N ILE A 15 -25.11 25.91 -14.93
CA ILE A 15 -24.57 26.05 -13.59
C ILE A 15 -25.26 25.00 -12.74
N CYS A 16 -24.48 24.05 -12.22
CA CYS A 16 -24.89 23.15 -11.14
C CYS A 16 -25.59 23.98 -10.06
N PRO A 17 -26.83 23.66 -9.67
CA PRO A 17 -27.50 24.43 -8.63
C PRO A 17 -26.67 24.32 -7.34
N GLU A 18 -26.26 25.48 -6.83
CA GLU A 18 -25.61 25.65 -5.54
C GLU A 18 -26.33 24.79 -4.50
N ALA A 19 -25.61 23.79 -3.96
CA ALA A 19 -26.05 23.07 -2.79
C ALA A 19 -26.02 24.04 -1.61
N ARG A 20 -27.13 24.75 -1.37
CA ARG A 20 -27.38 25.47 -0.13
C ARG A 20 -27.25 24.47 1.02
N ILE A 21 -26.16 24.58 1.76
CA ILE A 21 -26.01 23.97 3.08
C ILE A 21 -27.05 24.63 3.98
N ARG A 22 -28.24 24.02 4.05
CA ARG A 22 -29.21 24.32 5.10
C ARG A 22 -28.58 23.86 6.41
N SER A 23 -28.41 24.81 7.34
CA SER A 23 -28.09 24.53 8.74
C SER A 23 -29.19 23.64 9.34
N GLY A 24 -28.96 22.33 9.27
CA GLY A 24 -29.82 21.31 9.83
C GLY A 24 -29.78 21.38 11.35
N ARG A 25 -30.95 21.64 11.94
CA ARG A 25 -31.25 21.61 13.37
C ARG A 25 -30.52 20.46 14.07
N LYS A 26 -29.93 20.75 15.24
CA LYS A 26 -29.54 19.73 16.23
C LYS A 26 -30.72 18.76 16.39
N ARG A 27 -30.54 17.51 15.93
CA ARG A 27 -31.44 16.43 16.31
C ARG A 27 -31.02 16.06 17.73
N ASP A 28 -31.90 16.28 18.69
CA ASP A 28 -31.74 15.74 20.03
C ASP A 28 -31.59 14.22 19.91
N MET A 29 -30.43 13.69 20.30
CA MET A 29 -30.26 12.25 20.45
C MET A 29 -31.22 11.78 21.56
N PRO A 30 -32.07 10.78 21.32
CA PRO A 30 -32.82 10.19 22.42
C PRO A 30 -31.81 9.56 23.38
N THR A 31 -31.72 10.09 24.60
CA THR A 31 -31.02 9.43 25.70
C THR A 31 -31.67 8.08 25.93
N LEU A 32 -31.05 7.01 25.41
CA LEU A 32 -31.40 5.65 25.74
C LEU A 32 -31.09 5.47 27.24
N ARG A 33 -32.12 5.57 28.08
CA ARG A 33 -31.99 5.16 29.48
C ARG A 33 -31.76 3.65 29.48
N LEU A 34 -30.53 3.25 29.78
CA LEU A 34 -30.21 1.87 30.12
C LEU A 34 -31.19 1.42 31.23
N PRO A 35 -31.90 0.30 31.08
CA PRO A 35 -32.72 -0.21 32.17
C PRO A 35 -31.81 -0.46 33.37
N ARG A 36 -32.23 0.00 34.56
CA ARG A 36 -31.58 -0.38 35.81
C ARG A 36 -31.63 -1.91 35.87
N LEU A 37 -30.48 -2.55 35.67
CA LEU A 37 -30.29 -3.96 35.99
C LEU A 37 -30.66 -4.11 37.47
N ALA A 38 -31.81 -4.72 37.72
CA ALA A 38 -32.13 -5.26 39.03
C ALA A 38 -30.95 -6.14 39.45
N SER A 39 -30.57 -6.04 40.72
CA SER A 39 -29.53 -6.82 41.37
C SER A 39 -29.85 -8.31 41.26
N ALA A 40 -29.54 -8.91 40.11
CA ALA A 40 -29.43 -10.34 39.96
C ALA A 40 -28.11 -10.72 40.62
N GLU A 41 -28.20 -11.44 41.73
CA GLU A 41 -27.04 -12.05 42.38
C GLU A 41 -26.27 -12.87 41.35
N LEU A 42 -25.06 -12.40 41.01
CA LEU A 42 -24.12 -13.16 40.20
C LEU A 42 -23.77 -14.45 40.97
N PRO A 43 -23.91 -15.64 40.36
CA PRO A 43 -23.49 -16.87 41.01
C PRO A 43 -21.99 -16.84 41.33
N LYS A 44 -21.62 -17.27 42.54
CA LYS A 44 -20.24 -17.34 43.06
C LYS A 44 -19.34 -18.24 42.19
N PRO A 45 -18.01 -18.02 42.21
CA PRO A 45 -17.17 -18.06 41.02
C PRO A 45 -16.67 -19.47 40.69
N PHE A 46 -16.92 -19.92 39.47
CA PHE A 46 -16.12 -20.98 38.85
C PHE A 46 -14.87 -20.35 38.21
N GLY A 47 -13.71 -20.99 38.41
CA GLY A 47 -12.35 -20.49 38.13
C GLY A 47 -11.98 -20.13 36.68
N CYS A 48 -12.95 -19.86 35.79
CA CYS A 48 -12.74 -19.46 34.40
C CYS A 48 -12.80 -17.94 34.17
N TYR A 49 -13.24 -17.14 35.14
CA TYR A 49 -13.41 -15.69 35.00
C TYR A 49 -12.11 -14.91 34.67
N PRO A 50 -10.95 -15.22 35.28
CA PRO A 50 -9.69 -14.55 34.93
C PRO A 50 -9.26 -14.83 33.49
N PHE A 51 -9.49 -16.05 32.99
CA PHE A 51 -9.16 -16.44 31.63
C PHE A 51 -10.11 -15.80 30.62
N LEU A 52 -11.42 -15.80 30.87
CA LEU A 52 -12.40 -15.10 30.04
C LEU A 52 -12.15 -13.58 30.03
N LEU A 53 -11.82 -12.98 31.18
CA LEU A 53 -11.48 -11.56 31.26
C LEU A 53 -10.15 -11.24 30.57
N TYR A 54 -9.17 -12.15 30.63
CA TYR A 54 -7.93 -12.06 29.86
C TYR A 54 -8.19 -12.14 28.36
N LEU A 55 -8.99 -13.11 27.90
CA LEU A 55 -9.38 -13.22 26.50
C LEU A 55 -10.18 -12.01 26.03
N TYR A 56 -11.10 -11.52 26.85
CA TYR A 56 -11.88 -10.32 26.56
C TYR A 56 -10.98 -9.08 26.51
N ARG A 57 -10.07 -8.88 27.47
CA ARG A 57 -9.10 -7.77 27.43
C ARG A 57 -8.14 -7.88 26.26
N LYS A 58 -7.69 -9.09 25.93
CA LYS A 58 -6.85 -9.34 24.76
C LYS A 58 -7.60 -8.97 23.48
N TYR A 59 -8.85 -9.43 23.35
CA TYR A 59 -9.72 -9.11 22.23
C TYR A 59 -10.03 -7.60 22.14
N MET A 60 -10.34 -6.95 23.27
CA MET A 60 -10.60 -5.52 23.32
C MET A 60 -9.34 -4.70 23.01
N ASN A 61 -8.15 -5.10 23.50
CA ASN A 61 -6.89 -4.46 23.12
C ASN A 61 -6.57 -4.66 21.64
N GLU A 62 -6.86 -5.84 21.08
CA GLU A 62 -6.75 -6.09 19.64
C GLU A 62 -7.73 -5.19 18.87
N MET A 63 -8.96 -4.98 19.37
CA MET A 63 -9.94 -4.07 18.77
C MET A 63 -9.59 -2.58 18.89
N GLU A 64 -9.07 -2.14 20.04
CA GLU A 64 -8.74 -0.72 20.32
C GLU A 64 -7.47 -0.25 19.61
N ASN A 65 -6.53 -1.15 19.27
CA ASN A 65 -5.24 -0.81 18.64
C ASN A 65 -5.08 -1.42 17.23
N HIS A 66 -6.06 -1.22 16.35
CA HIS A 66 -5.85 -1.50 14.93
C HIS A 66 -4.97 -0.39 14.31
N PRO A 67 -3.74 -0.68 13.87
CA PRO A 67 -2.93 0.33 13.22
C PRO A 67 -3.62 0.78 11.93
N VAL A 68 -3.61 2.09 11.69
CA VAL A 68 -4.07 2.65 10.43
C VAL A 68 -2.88 2.76 9.49
N ILE A 69 -3.02 2.21 8.28
CA ILE A 69 -2.01 2.25 7.22
C ILE A 69 -2.64 2.98 6.04
N LEU A 70 -1.92 3.96 5.48
CA LEU A 70 -2.31 4.61 4.22
C LEU A 70 -1.58 3.97 3.04
N SER A 71 -2.32 3.40 2.09
CA SER A 71 -1.78 3.04 0.78
C SER A 71 -1.94 4.18 -0.22
N VAL A 72 -0.82 4.62 -0.80
CA VAL A 72 -0.76 5.60 -1.90
C VAL A 72 -0.33 4.87 -3.17
N ALA A 73 -1.28 4.46 -4.01
CA ALA A 73 -1.00 3.62 -5.18
C ALA A 73 -2.08 3.72 -6.27
N GLY A 74 -1.83 3.10 -7.42
CA GLY A 74 -2.82 2.94 -8.47
C GLY A 74 -3.90 1.93 -8.12
N SER A 75 -5.09 2.11 -8.69
CA SER A 75 -6.22 1.19 -8.61
C SER A 75 -6.16 0.15 -9.73
N ASP A 76 -6.13 -1.13 -9.36
CA ASP A 76 -6.34 -2.28 -10.23
C ASP A 76 -7.82 -2.69 -10.17
N CYS A 77 -8.56 -2.42 -11.24
CA CYS A 77 -9.98 -2.77 -11.29
C CYS A 77 -10.27 -4.28 -11.26
N SER A 78 -9.29 -5.14 -11.52
CA SER A 78 -9.43 -6.60 -11.35
C SER A 78 -9.25 -7.07 -9.91
N GLY A 79 -8.70 -6.21 -9.05
CA GLY A 79 -8.55 -6.45 -7.62
C GLY A 79 -7.40 -7.37 -7.22
N GLY A 80 -6.45 -7.67 -8.11
CA GLY A 80 -5.31 -8.54 -7.83
C GLY A 80 -4.05 -7.82 -7.37
N ALA A 81 -3.88 -6.55 -7.72
CA ALA A 81 -2.75 -5.69 -7.37
C ALA A 81 -3.23 -4.30 -6.89
N GLY A 82 -2.32 -3.31 -6.87
CA GLY A 82 -2.65 -1.92 -6.55
C GLY A 82 -3.25 -1.72 -5.16
N ILE A 83 -4.03 -0.65 -5.00
CA ILE A 83 -4.70 -0.36 -3.72
C ILE A 83 -5.62 -1.50 -3.26
N GLN A 84 -6.17 -2.30 -4.19
CA GLN A 84 -7.01 -3.45 -3.84
C GLN A 84 -6.22 -4.55 -3.15
N ALA A 85 -5.03 -4.91 -3.66
CA ALA A 85 -4.16 -5.86 -2.99
C ALA A 85 -3.65 -5.30 -1.66
N ASP A 86 -3.35 -4.00 -1.61
CA ASP A 86 -2.90 -3.32 -0.41
C ASP A 86 -3.98 -3.38 0.69
N MET A 87 -5.22 -2.99 0.37
CA MET A 87 -6.35 -3.04 1.30
C MET A 87 -6.62 -4.46 1.81
N LYS A 88 -6.61 -5.45 0.90
CA LYS A 88 -6.82 -6.87 1.28
C LYS A 88 -5.72 -7.36 2.21
N THR A 89 -4.46 -7.02 1.92
CA THR A 89 -3.31 -7.41 2.73
C THR A 89 -3.38 -6.78 4.12
N ILE A 90 -3.56 -5.46 4.18
CA ILE A 90 -3.65 -4.71 5.44
C ILE A 90 -4.79 -5.28 6.30
N SER A 91 -5.96 -5.49 5.71
CA SER A 91 -7.13 -6.03 6.41
C SER A 91 -6.89 -7.47 6.90
N ALA A 92 -6.32 -8.34 6.07
CA ALA A 92 -6.01 -9.72 6.42
C ALA A 92 -4.97 -9.84 7.57
N LEU A 93 -4.17 -8.80 7.78
CA LEU A 93 -3.15 -8.72 8.82
C LEU A 93 -3.59 -7.92 10.06
N GLY A 94 -4.86 -7.52 10.11
CA GLY A 94 -5.47 -6.83 11.25
C GLY A 94 -5.16 -5.33 11.32
N GLY A 95 -4.87 -4.68 10.18
CA GLY A 95 -4.78 -3.23 10.08
C GLY A 95 -6.03 -2.61 9.45
N TYR A 96 -6.24 -1.32 9.70
CA TYR A 96 -7.23 -0.52 8.96
C TYR A 96 -6.57 0.12 7.74
N ALA A 97 -7.12 -0.12 6.56
CA ALA A 97 -6.58 0.40 5.30
C ALA A 97 -7.28 1.70 4.88
N ALA A 98 -6.53 2.80 4.87
CA ALA A 98 -6.90 4.02 4.16
C ALA A 98 -6.18 4.06 2.80
N THR A 99 -6.72 4.80 1.83
CA THR A 99 -6.15 4.87 0.47
C THR A 99 -6.10 6.29 -0.09
N ALA A 100 -5.09 6.56 -0.90
CA ALA A 100 -5.02 7.69 -1.83
C ALA A 100 -4.67 7.15 -3.22
N ILE A 101 -5.56 7.35 -4.19
CA ILE A 101 -5.45 6.72 -5.51
C ILE A 101 -4.64 7.62 -6.43
N THR A 102 -3.50 7.12 -6.94
CA THR A 102 -2.59 7.88 -7.82
C THR A 102 -2.97 7.76 -9.30
N ALA A 103 -3.60 6.66 -9.69
CA ALA A 103 -4.06 6.42 -11.05
C ALA A 103 -5.14 5.33 -11.05
N ILE A 104 -6.00 5.33 -12.06
CA ILE A 104 -6.92 4.22 -12.34
C ILE A 104 -6.34 3.45 -13.52
N THR A 105 -6.20 2.13 -13.38
CA THR A 105 -5.81 1.26 -14.49
C THR A 105 -7.03 0.57 -15.08
N VAL A 106 -7.09 0.51 -16.41
CA VAL A 106 -7.97 -0.42 -17.12
C VAL A 106 -7.16 -1.70 -17.29
N GLN A 107 -7.32 -2.61 -16.33
CA GLN A 107 -6.48 -3.79 -16.16
C GLN A 107 -7.33 -5.03 -15.88
N ASN A 108 -6.86 -6.17 -16.37
CA ASN A 108 -7.36 -7.49 -15.99
C ASN A 108 -6.19 -8.48 -15.87
N THR A 109 -6.48 -9.77 -15.67
CA THR A 109 -5.46 -10.81 -15.53
C THR A 109 -4.57 -10.98 -16.76
N TRP A 110 -4.96 -10.48 -17.94
CA TRP A 110 -4.14 -10.50 -19.15
C TRP A 110 -3.16 -9.32 -19.23
N GLY A 111 -3.39 -8.26 -18.47
CA GLY A 111 -2.51 -7.10 -18.41
C GLY A 111 -3.24 -5.76 -18.40
N VAL A 112 -2.48 -4.71 -18.73
CA VAL A 112 -2.92 -3.30 -18.61
C VAL A 112 -3.25 -2.70 -19.99
N ALA A 113 -4.53 -2.46 -20.24
CA ALA A 113 -5.00 -1.79 -21.46
C ALA A 113 -4.73 -0.28 -21.42
N ALA A 114 -5.09 0.39 -20.31
CA ALA A 114 -4.92 1.84 -20.17
C ALA A 114 -4.55 2.24 -18.73
N VAL A 115 -3.94 3.41 -18.59
CA VAL A 115 -3.63 4.05 -17.31
C VAL A 115 -4.16 5.47 -17.38
N HIS A 116 -4.96 5.87 -16.39
CA HIS A 116 -5.50 7.22 -16.26
C HIS A 116 -4.98 7.83 -14.95
N PRO A 117 -3.99 8.73 -15.00
CA PRO A 117 -3.44 9.37 -13.81
C PRO A 117 -4.49 10.25 -13.13
N VAL A 118 -4.52 10.24 -11.80
CA VAL A 118 -5.31 11.20 -11.01
C VAL A 118 -4.48 12.48 -10.87
N PRO A 119 -5.05 13.68 -11.05
CA PRO A 119 -4.30 14.93 -10.87
C PRO A 119 -3.63 15.02 -9.51
N ALA A 120 -2.38 15.50 -9.48
CA ALA A 120 -1.56 15.49 -8.27
C ALA A 120 -2.17 16.30 -7.11
N ASP A 121 -2.86 17.40 -7.40
CA ASP A 121 -3.58 18.19 -6.39
C ASP A 121 -4.74 17.42 -5.74
N VAL A 122 -5.43 16.56 -6.49
CA VAL A 122 -6.45 15.65 -5.95
C VAL A 122 -5.82 14.58 -5.08
N VAL A 123 -4.67 14.01 -5.48
CA VAL A 123 -3.93 13.04 -4.64
C VAL A 123 -3.42 13.68 -3.35
N ARG A 124 -2.92 14.92 -3.42
CA ARG A 124 -2.56 15.70 -2.23
C ARG A 124 -3.76 15.81 -1.28
N GLY A 125 -4.92 16.24 -1.79
CA GLY A 125 -6.14 16.35 -0.98
C GLY A 125 -6.57 15.03 -0.33
N GLN A 126 -6.44 13.90 -1.04
CA GLN A 126 -6.69 12.57 -0.47
C GLN A 126 -5.72 12.25 0.69
N ILE A 127 -4.43 12.48 0.49
CA ILE A 127 -3.41 12.23 1.53
C ILE A 127 -3.66 13.13 2.74
N GLU A 128 -3.87 14.43 2.53
CA GLU A 128 -4.10 15.39 3.62
C GLU A 128 -5.36 15.03 4.42
N ALA A 129 -6.46 14.67 3.75
CA ALA A 129 -7.70 14.25 4.44
C ALA A 129 -7.48 13.05 5.37
N VAL A 130 -6.72 12.04 4.92
CA VAL A 130 -6.40 10.86 5.75
C VAL A 130 -5.42 11.20 6.86
N MET A 131 -4.37 11.96 6.54
CA MET A 131 -3.31 12.28 7.50
C MET A 131 -3.79 13.22 8.61
N ASP A 132 -4.69 14.15 8.30
CA ASP A 132 -5.22 15.12 9.28
C ASP A 132 -6.17 14.45 10.30
N ASP A 133 -6.95 13.45 9.87
CA ASP A 133 -7.94 12.76 10.71
C ASP A 133 -7.39 11.45 11.32
N LEU A 134 -7.08 10.47 10.46
CA LEU A 134 -6.77 9.10 10.88
C LEU A 134 -5.33 8.92 11.38
N LYS A 135 -4.42 9.82 10.99
CA LYS A 135 -3.00 9.85 11.41
C LYS A 135 -2.32 8.46 11.33
N PRO A 136 -2.31 7.82 10.14
CA PRO A 136 -1.65 6.53 9.96
C PRO A 136 -0.18 6.57 10.38
N SER A 137 0.26 5.57 11.12
CA SER A 137 1.66 5.43 11.54
C SER A 137 2.56 4.93 10.41
N ALA A 138 1.99 4.23 9.43
CA ALA A 138 2.69 3.74 8.25
C ALA A 138 2.02 4.19 6.95
N VAL A 139 2.85 4.55 5.97
CA VAL A 139 2.44 4.81 4.60
C VAL A 139 3.11 3.79 3.69
N LYS A 140 2.30 3.06 2.91
CA LYS A 140 2.78 2.23 1.81
C LYS A 140 2.60 3.00 0.51
N ILE A 141 3.64 3.06 -0.31
CA ILE A 141 3.63 3.73 -1.60
C ILE A 141 3.84 2.67 -2.67
N GLY A 142 2.96 2.63 -3.67
CA GLY A 142 3.05 1.73 -4.81
C GLY A 142 3.39 2.47 -6.10
N MET A 143 2.69 2.11 -7.18
CA MET A 143 2.86 2.72 -8.50
C MET A 143 2.69 4.25 -8.49
N ILE A 144 3.72 4.94 -8.97
CA ILE A 144 3.73 6.39 -9.23
C ILE A 144 3.97 6.59 -10.73
N TYR A 145 3.16 7.42 -11.39
CA TYR A 145 3.19 7.58 -12.85
C TYR A 145 4.24 8.60 -13.33
N ASP A 146 4.23 9.80 -12.75
CA ASP A 146 5.01 10.94 -13.21
C ASP A 146 5.75 11.68 -12.08
N ALA A 147 6.58 12.63 -12.49
CA ALA A 147 7.42 13.45 -11.63
C ALA A 147 6.61 14.33 -10.68
N ASP A 148 5.47 14.89 -11.11
CA ASP A 148 4.63 15.77 -10.28
C ASP A 148 4.01 15.02 -9.11
N MET A 149 3.60 13.78 -9.35
CA MET A 149 3.09 12.88 -8.31
C MET A 149 4.17 12.56 -7.27
N VAL A 150 5.42 12.31 -7.71
CA VAL A 150 6.55 12.09 -6.78
C VAL A 150 6.75 13.30 -5.87
N GLY A 151 6.84 14.50 -6.44
CA GLY A 151 7.04 15.73 -5.67
C GLY A 151 5.89 15.98 -4.68
N THR A 152 4.65 15.70 -5.10
CA THR A 152 3.47 15.83 -4.25
C THR A 152 3.50 14.88 -3.06
N ILE A 153 3.80 13.60 -3.30
CA ILE A 153 3.91 12.60 -2.24
C ILE A 153 5.05 12.97 -1.29
N ALA A 154 6.23 13.33 -1.82
CA ALA A 154 7.38 13.73 -1.02
C ALA A 154 7.08 14.97 -0.15
N ALA A 155 6.36 15.97 -0.68
CA ALA A 155 5.93 17.12 0.09
C ALA A 155 5.00 16.73 1.25
N CYS A 156 4.04 15.84 1.01
CA CYS A 156 3.15 15.33 2.07
C CYS A 156 3.94 14.57 3.15
N LEU A 157 4.87 13.69 2.76
CA LEU A 157 5.71 12.95 3.70
C LEU A 157 6.56 13.88 4.57
N ARG A 158 7.14 14.96 4.00
CA ARG A 158 7.91 15.96 4.77
C ARG A 158 7.04 16.73 5.76
N LYS A 159 5.78 17.04 5.38
CA LYS A 159 4.79 17.74 6.22
C LYS A 159 4.38 16.89 7.41
N TYR A 160 3.98 15.64 7.18
CA TYR A 160 3.36 14.80 8.21
C TYR A 160 4.34 13.88 8.96
N ARG A 161 5.47 13.50 8.34
CA ARG A 161 6.52 12.65 8.92
C ARG A 161 5.97 11.36 9.58
N PRO A 162 5.27 10.49 8.82
CA PRO A 162 4.83 9.20 9.35
C PRO A 162 6.02 8.39 9.88
N ALA A 163 5.78 7.56 10.89
CA ALA A 163 6.84 6.76 11.52
C ALA A 163 7.48 5.77 10.54
N HIS A 164 6.66 5.23 9.62
CA HIS A 164 7.11 4.26 8.63
C HIS A 164 6.66 4.61 7.22
N VAL A 165 7.58 4.53 6.27
CA VAL A 165 7.30 4.67 4.84
C VAL A 165 7.89 3.48 4.09
N VAL A 166 7.04 2.65 3.50
CA VAL A 166 7.45 1.51 2.66
C VAL A 166 7.13 1.83 1.22
N TYR A 167 8.13 1.85 0.36
CA TYR A 167 7.96 2.16 -1.06
C TYR A 167 8.27 0.95 -1.94
N ASP A 168 7.29 0.53 -2.74
CA ASP A 168 7.45 -0.46 -3.81
C ASP A 168 7.60 0.28 -5.14
N PRO A 169 8.83 0.42 -5.69
CA PRO A 169 9.12 1.26 -6.84
C PRO A 169 8.70 0.59 -8.15
N VAL A 170 7.39 0.40 -8.33
CA VAL A 170 6.80 -0.26 -9.50
C VAL A 170 7.05 0.57 -10.76
N MET A 171 8.06 0.19 -11.54
CA MET A 171 8.42 0.89 -12.79
C MET A 171 7.78 0.25 -14.03
N VAL A 172 7.52 -1.06 -13.98
CA VAL A 172 6.97 -1.86 -15.07
C VAL A 172 5.91 -2.81 -14.52
N SER A 173 4.79 -2.97 -15.25
CA SER A 173 3.75 -3.93 -14.86
C SER A 173 4.23 -5.37 -15.02
N THR A 174 3.56 -6.32 -14.37
CA THR A 174 3.81 -7.75 -14.60
C THR A 174 3.59 -8.17 -16.06
N SER A 175 2.81 -7.40 -16.82
CA SER A 175 2.59 -7.59 -18.26
C SER A 175 3.58 -6.82 -19.14
N GLY A 176 4.66 -6.25 -18.59
CA GLY A 176 5.72 -5.56 -19.33
C GLY A 176 5.42 -4.11 -19.73
N LYS A 177 4.30 -3.52 -19.28
CA LYS A 177 3.95 -2.13 -19.62
C LYS A 177 4.75 -1.18 -18.73
N ARG A 178 5.43 -0.20 -19.33
CA ARG A 178 6.10 0.88 -18.59
C ARG A 178 5.07 1.71 -17.82
N LEU A 179 5.30 1.92 -16.53
CA LEU A 179 4.38 2.60 -15.61
C LEU A 179 4.93 3.93 -15.07
N MET A 180 6.23 4.19 -15.24
CA MET A 180 6.92 5.37 -14.71
C MET A 180 7.79 6.05 -15.79
N THR A 181 7.78 7.39 -15.83
CA THR A 181 8.65 8.18 -16.72
C THR A 181 10.10 8.25 -16.20
N GLU A 182 11.08 8.51 -17.08
CA GLU A 182 12.48 8.68 -16.66
C GLU A 182 12.64 9.87 -15.69
N GLU A 183 11.90 10.95 -15.93
CA GLU A 183 11.88 12.12 -15.05
C GLU A 183 11.39 11.76 -13.64
N ALA A 184 10.36 10.92 -13.55
CA ALA A 184 9.86 10.42 -12.28
C ALA A 184 10.91 9.58 -11.54
N VAL A 185 11.67 8.73 -12.24
CA VAL A 185 12.79 7.97 -11.64
C VAL A 185 13.82 8.92 -11.04
N GLY A 186 14.19 9.99 -11.75
CA GLY A 186 15.10 11.02 -11.24
C GLY A 186 14.59 11.68 -9.95
N ARG A 187 13.32 12.09 -9.93
CA ARG A 187 12.71 12.68 -8.72
C ARG A 187 12.55 11.68 -7.59
N VAL A 188 12.26 10.41 -7.88
CA VAL A 188 12.18 9.36 -6.85
C VAL A 188 13.50 9.28 -6.09
N LYS A 189 14.63 9.22 -6.81
CA LYS A 189 15.97 9.17 -6.23
C LYS A 189 16.26 10.38 -5.34
N GLN A 190 15.94 11.58 -5.82
CA GLN A 190 16.30 12.83 -5.14
C GLN A 190 15.36 13.18 -3.98
N GLU A 191 14.07 12.91 -4.13
CA GLU A 191 13.05 13.44 -3.23
C GLU A 191 12.33 12.40 -2.39
N LEU A 192 12.14 11.18 -2.90
CA LEU A 192 11.32 10.17 -2.25
C LEU A 192 12.15 9.15 -1.46
N LEU A 193 13.19 8.56 -2.06
CA LEU A 193 14.03 7.56 -1.39
C LEU A 193 14.63 8.06 -0.06
N PRO A 194 15.08 9.31 0.09
CA PRO A 194 15.56 9.82 1.38
C PRO A 194 14.50 9.90 2.48
N LEU A 195 13.22 9.75 2.14
CA LEU A 195 12.08 9.78 3.08
C LEU A 195 11.56 8.39 3.42
N THR A 196 12.09 7.33 2.80
CA THR A 196 11.60 5.97 3.02
C THR A 196 12.27 5.29 4.21
N THR A 197 11.50 4.50 4.96
CA THR A 197 12.05 3.53 5.92
C THR A 197 12.61 2.32 5.18
N LEU A 198 11.88 1.85 4.16
CA LEU A 198 12.25 0.71 3.34
C LEU A 198 11.81 0.96 1.88
N VAL A 199 12.70 0.69 0.94
CA VAL A 199 12.35 0.50 -0.47
C VAL A 199 12.45 -0.97 -0.85
N THR A 200 11.49 -1.48 -1.63
CA THR A 200 11.39 -2.92 -1.98
C THR A 200 11.52 -3.18 -3.49
N PRO A 201 12.62 -2.76 -4.16
CA PRO A 201 12.76 -2.94 -5.60
C PRO A 201 12.93 -4.43 -5.95
N ASN A 202 12.46 -4.85 -7.13
CA ASN A 202 13.01 -6.06 -7.76
C ASN A 202 14.43 -5.80 -8.28
N LEU A 203 15.12 -6.83 -8.76
CA LEU A 203 16.50 -6.68 -9.25
C LEU A 203 16.62 -5.61 -10.36
N HIS A 204 15.76 -5.65 -11.37
CA HIS A 204 15.78 -4.68 -12.47
C HIS A 204 15.50 -3.24 -12.00
N GLU A 205 14.52 -3.06 -11.11
CA GLU A 205 14.23 -1.76 -10.48
C GLU A 205 15.43 -1.28 -9.65
N ALA A 206 16.13 -2.20 -8.96
CA ALA A 206 17.30 -1.86 -8.17
C ALA A 206 18.46 -1.39 -9.07
N GLU A 207 18.66 -2.02 -10.22
CA GLU A 207 19.67 -1.61 -11.22
C GLU A 207 19.37 -0.21 -11.77
N ILE A 208 18.12 0.07 -12.11
CA ILE A 208 17.69 1.42 -12.54
C ILE A 208 17.93 2.44 -11.42
N LEU A 209 17.60 2.10 -10.18
CA LEU A 209 17.76 3.00 -9.04
C LEU A 209 19.23 3.27 -8.70
N SER A 210 20.11 2.25 -8.81
CA SER A 210 21.53 2.32 -8.44
C SER A 210 22.43 2.82 -9.59
N GLY A 211 21.98 2.66 -10.84
CA GLY A 211 22.80 2.84 -12.04
C GLY A 211 23.86 1.75 -12.23
N GLU A 212 23.72 0.60 -11.58
CA GLU A 212 24.65 -0.54 -11.63
C GLU A 212 23.90 -1.82 -11.96
N THR A 213 24.53 -2.70 -12.74
CA THR A 213 23.99 -4.03 -13.09
C THR A 213 24.37 -5.07 -12.03
N ALA A 214 23.51 -6.06 -11.81
CA ALA A 214 23.78 -7.16 -10.88
C ALA A 214 23.43 -8.52 -11.49
N GLU A 215 24.46 -9.31 -11.80
CA GLU A 215 24.32 -10.64 -12.42
C GLU A 215 24.32 -11.79 -11.39
N GLY A 216 24.69 -11.50 -10.14
CA GLY A 216 24.84 -12.49 -9.08
C GLY A 216 24.56 -11.94 -7.68
N LEU A 217 24.67 -12.83 -6.69
CA LEU A 217 24.38 -12.50 -5.29
C LEU A 217 25.35 -11.45 -4.72
N GLN A 218 26.61 -11.45 -5.18
CA GLN A 218 27.61 -10.51 -4.68
C GLN A 218 27.33 -9.11 -5.22
N GLU A 219 27.07 -8.97 -6.52
CA GLU A 219 26.69 -7.72 -7.15
C GLU A 219 25.36 -7.19 -6.57
N MET A 220 24.41 -8.08 -6.29
CA MET A 220 23.15 -7.72 -5.62
C MET A 220 23.39 -7.13 -4.22
N ARG A 221 24.37 -7.64 -3.45
CA ARG A 221 24.75 -7.04 -2.16
C ARG A 221 25.34 -5.65 -2.33
N GLU A 222 26.09 -5.44 -3.38
CA GLU A 222 26.79 -4.18 -3.63
C GLU A 222 25.80 -3.11 -4.07
N VAL A 223 24.86 -3.47 -4.95
CA VAL A 223 23.72 -2.64 -5.33
C VAL A 223 22.88 -2.27 -4.10
N ALA A 224 22.52 -3.25 -3.26
CA ALA A 224 21.74 -2.99 -2.04
C ALA A 224 22.47 -2.04 -1.09
N ARG A 225 23.77 -2.25 -0.90
CA ARG A 225 24.63 -1.40 -0.07
C ARG A 225 24.68 0.02 -0.64
N LYS A 226 24.97 0.18 -1.93
CA LYS A 226 25.04 1.49 -2.58
C LYS A 226 23.73 2.27 -2.44
N LEU A 227 22.59 1.63 -2.71
CA LEU A 227 21.27 2.24 -2.55
C LEU A 227 21.03 2.68 -1.11
N ALA A 228 21.29 1.81 -0.14
CA ALA A 228 21.08 2.12 1.27
C ALA A 228 21.98 3.27 1.75
N ASP A 229 23.26 3.24 1.39
CA ASP A 229 24.26 4.24 1.79
C ASP A 229 23.99 5.60 1.12
N THR A 230 23.61 5.60 -0.17
CA THR A 230 23.38 6.83 -0.96
C THR A 230 22.13 7.58 -0.50
N TYR A 231 21.04 6.85 -0.24
CA TYR A 231 19.74 7.44 0.06
C TYR A 231 19.37 7.36 1.55
N HIS A 232 20.26 6.84 2.40
CA HIS A 232 20.04 6.68 3.84
C HIS A 232 18.74 5.95 4.21
N THR A 233 18.40 4.92 3.43
CA THR A 233 17.19 4.09 3.61
C THR A 233 17.56 2.62 3.74
N SER A 234 16.65 1.81 4.27
CA SER A 234 16.77 0.35 4.12
C SER A 234 16.31 -0.08 2.73
N VAL A 235 16.86 -1.19 2.23
CA VAL A 235 16.57 -1.71 0.89
C VAL A 235 16.32 -3.21 0.98
N LEU A 236 15.20 -3.69 0.44
CA LEU A 236 14.90 -5.11 0.24
C LEU A 236 14.85 -5.40 -1.25
N ILE A 237 15.96 -5.91 -1.81
CA ILE A 237 15.97 -6.31 -3.23
C ILE A 237 15.30 -7.69 -3.36
N LYS A 238 14.24 -7.75 -4.16
CA LYS A 238 13.49 -8.98 -4.46
C LYS A 238 14.17 -9.74 -5.60
N GLY A 239 14.74 -10.92 -5.32
CA GLY A 239 15.51 -11.70 -6.29
C GLY A 239 14.75 -12.89 -6.89
N GLY A 240 13.43 -12.98 -6.73
CA GLY A 240 12.62 -14.10 -7.24
C GLY A 240 12.70 -14.38 -8.76
N HIS A 241 13.29 -13.47 -9.54
CA HIS A 241 13.54 -13.63 -10.98
C HIS A 241 14.91 -14.25 -11.31
N LEU A 242 15.78 -14.43 -10.31
CA LEU A 242 17.07 -15.11 -10.50
C LEU A 242 16.87 -16.58 -10.91
N PRO A 243 17.79 -17.16 -11.68
CA PRO A 243 17.75 -18.57 -12.07
C PRO A 243 17.93 -19.48 -10.85
N GLY A 244 17.29 -20.66 -10.89
CA GLY A 244 17.33 -21.68 -9.85
C GLY A 244 15.97 -21.94 -9.16
N ASP A 245 15.98 -22.88 -8.22
CA ASP A 245 14.77 -23.42 -7.57
C ASP A 245 14.34 -22.61 -6.33
N LYS A 246 15.10 -21.57 -6.00
CA LYS A 246 14.91 -20.78 -4.79
C LYS A 246 14.83 -19.30 -5.12
N ALA A 247 13.84 -18.63 -4.53
CA ALA A 247 13.77 -17.18 -4.50
C ALA A 247 14.62 -16.66 -3.35
N PHE A 248 15.51 -15.72 -3.65
CA PHE A 248 16.39 -15.10 -2.66
C PHE A 248 16.16 -13.60 -2.62
N ASP A 249 15.71 -13.08 -1.48
CA ASP A 249 15.57 -11.64 -1.25
C ASP A 249 16.65 -11.17 -0.29
N LEU A 250 17.16 -9.95 -0.51
CA LEU A 250 18.27 -9.40 0.27
C LEU A 250 17.86 -8.08 0.94
N LEU A 251 17.87 -8.06 2.27
CA LEU A 251 17.65 -6.86 3.07
C LEU A 251 19.00 -6.23 3.45
N ARG A 252 19.18 -4.95 3.13
CA ARG A 252 20.23 -4.08 3.67
C ARG A 252 19.59 -3.06 4.61
N ALA A 253 19.93 -3.11 5.89
CA ALA A 253 19.39 -2.20 6.91
C ALA A 253 20.42 -1.97 8.03
N SER A 254 20.59 -0.73 8.46
CA SER A 254 21.48 -0.35 9.58
C SER A 254 22.89 -0.94 9.49
N GLY A 255 23.49 -0.94 8.29
CA GLY A 255 24.82 -1.51 8.03
C GLY A 255 24.88 -3.04 7.97
N THR A 256 23.79 -3.73 8.29
CA THR A 256 23.67 -5.19 8.24
C THR A 256 22.99 -5.66 6.94
N THR A 257 23.39 -6.83 6.48
CA THR A 257 22.82 -7.47 5.29
C THR A 257 22.28 -8.84 5.67
N LEU A 258 21.00 -9.10 5.37
CA LEU A 258 20.29 -10.34 5.68
C LEU A 258 19.65 -10.94 4.42
N GLY A 259 19.80 -12.24 4.24
CA GLY A 259 19.19 -12.99 3.16
C GLY A 259 17.93 -13.71 3.60
N TYR A 260 16.91 -13.74 2.73
CA TYR A 260 15.68 -14.48 2.92
C TYR A 260 15.51 -15.45 1.76
N GLU A 261 15.76 -16.72 2.01
CA GLU A 261 15.66 -17.79 1.03
C GLU A 261 14.32 -18.53 1.19
N GLN A 262 13.61 -18.73 0.08
CA GLN A 262 12.37 -19.51 0.04
C GLN A 262 12.31 -20.36 -1.22
N PRO A 263 11.63 -21.52 -1.20
CA PRO A 263 11.36 -22.29 -2.41
C PRO A 263 10.60 -21.43 -3.43
N LYS A 264 10.98 -21.53 -4.71
CA LYS A 264 10.21 -20.93 -5.78
C LYS A 264 8.91 -21.71 -5.93
N ILE A 265 7.78 -21.01 -5.90
CA ILE A 265 6.46 -21.65 -6.02
C ILE A 265 6.01 -21.51 -7.46
N GLU A 266 5.85 -22.65 -8.14
CA GLU A 266 5.19 -22.68 -9.44
C GLU A 266 3.69 -22.41 -9.29
N SER A 267 3.26 -21.26 -9.80
CA SER A 267 1.88 -20.82 -9.77
C SER A 267 1.59 -19.92 -10.97
N ARG A 268 0.39 -20.05 -11.55
CA ARG A 268 -0.17 -19.12 -12.53
C ARG A 268 -0.80 -17.88 -11.89
N ASN A 269 -0.80 -17.81 -10.56
CA ASN A 269 -1.46 -16.79 -9.76
C ASN A 269 -0.41 -16.02 -8.94
N LEU A 270 0.29 -15.10 -9.61
CA LEU A 270 1.37 -14.27 -9.06
C LEU A 270 1.11 -12.77 -9.21
N HIS A 271 -0.07 -12.41 -9.72
CA HIS A 271 -0.47 -11.01 -9.87
C HIS A 271 -0.61 -10.35 -8.49
N GLY A 272 0.07 -9.21 -8.31
CA GLY A 272 0.06 -8.44 -7.07
C GLY A 272 1.10 -8.81 -6.02
N THR A 273 2.00 -9.77 -6.27
CA THR A 273 3.02 -10.21 -5.29
C THR A 273 3.84 -9.07 -4.67
N GLY A 274 4.32 -8.10 -5.47
CA GLY A 274 5.05 -6.93 -4.95
C GLY A 274 4.20 -6.03 -4.03
N CYS A 275 2.96 -5.73 -4.44
CA CYS A 275 2.02 -4.92 -3.66
C CYS A 275 1.67 -5.60 -2.34
N THR A 276 1.40 -6.91 -2.36
CA THR A 276 1.12 -7.70 -1.17
C THR A 276 2.31 -7.74 -0.23
N LEU A 277 3.54 -7.97 -0.73
CA LEU A 277 4.73 -8.00 0.12
C LEU A 277 4.96 -6.66 0.84
N SER A 278 4.97 -5.55 0.09
CA SER A 278 5.23 -4.21 0.63
C SER A 278 4.14 -3.76 1.61
N SER A 279 2.86 -4.06 1.32
CA SER A 279 1.75 -3.79 2.22
C SER A 279 1.79 -4.63 3.50
N ALA A 280 2.21 -5.89 3.41
CA ALA A 280 2.41 -6.72 4.59
C ALA A 280 3.53 -6.17 5.49
N ILE A 281 4.65 -5.75 4.90
CA ILE A 281 5.75 -5.12 5.66
C ILE A 281 5.28 -3.84 6.34
N ALA A 282 4.58 -2.96 5.63
CA ALA A 282 4.03 -1.72 6.19
C ALA A 282 3.09 -2.00 7.37
N THR A 283 2.26 -3.04 7.26
CA THR A 283 1.33 -3.44 8.32
C THR A 283 2.08 -3.95 9.56
N TYR A 284 3.11 -4.77 9.38
CA TYR A 284 3.91 -5.25 10.52
C TYR A 284 4.72 -4.13 11.18
N LEU A 285 5.28 -3.20 10.41
CA LEU A 285 5.93 -2.01 10.95
C LEU A 285 4.96 -1.15 11.76
N ALA A 286 3.74 -0.94 11.26
CA ALA A 286 2.70 -0.21 11.98
C ALA A 286 2.27 -0.87 13.30
N ARG A 287 2.53 -2.18 13.44
CA ARG A 287 2.37 -2.98 14.67
C ARG A 287 3.64 -3.01 15.54
N GLU A 288 4.57 -2.09 15.31
CA GLU A 288 5.82 -1.92 16.06
C GLU A 288 6.77 -3.12 15.98
N CYS A 289 6.63 -3.99 14.96
CA CYS A 289 7.60 -5.04 14.71
C CYS A 289 8.93 -4.43 14.23
N SER A 290 10.04 -5.09 14.55
CA SER A 290 11.34 -4.73 13.95
C SER A 290 11.26 -4.83 12.42
N LEU A 291 12.10 -4.08 11.70
CA LEU A 291 12.14 -4.17 10.23
C LEU A 291 12.44 -5.61 9.75
N GLN A 292 13.38 -6.29 10.41
CA GLN A 292 13.78 -7.64 10.08
C GLN A 292 12.64 -8.65 10.29
N ASP A 293 11.90 -8.51 11.40
CA ASP A 293 10.73 -9.34 11.68
C ASP A 293 9.56 -9.01 10.76
N SER A 294 9.38 -7.74 10.40
CA SER A 294 8.35 -7.30 9.46
C SER A 294 8.57 -7.93 8.09
N VAL A 295 9.80 -7.91 7.58
CA VAL A 295 10.18 -8.59 6.34
C VAL A 295 9.99 -10.10 6.46
N ARG A 296 10.48 -10.73 7.53
CA ARG A 296 10.34 -12.18 7.76
C ARG A 296 8.88 -12.63 7.78
N GLN A 297 8.02 -11.92 8.50
CA GLN A 297 6.60 -12.24 8.60
C GLN A 297 5.85 -11.97 7.28
N ALA A 298 6.17 -10.88 6.59
CA ALA A 298 5.60 -10.58 5.28
C ALA A 298 5.97 -11.64 4.24
N LYS A 299 7.21 -12.15 4.29
CA LYS A 299 7.69 -13.27 3.49
C LYS A 299 6.94 -14.57 3.76
N ASP A 300 6.65 -14.90 5.02
CA ASP A 300 5.80 -16.06 5.36
C ASP A 300 4.35 -15.88 4.85
N TYR A 301 3.78 -14.68 5.05
CA TYR A 301 2.42 -14.35 4.60
C TYR A 301 2.27 -14.47 3.08
N ILE A 302 3.19 -13.90 2.30
CA ILE A 302 3.11 -13.98 0.83
C ILE A 302 3.28 -15.42 0.32
N THR A 303 4.19 -16.21 0.91
CA THR A 303 4.35 -17.62 0.54
C THR A 303 3.05 -18.39 0.71
N ARG A 304 2.38 -18.22 1.86
CA ARG A 304 1.09 -18.88 2.13
C ARG A 304 -0.02 -18.35 1.21
N SER A 305 -0.01 -17.06 0.91
CA SER A 305 -0.96 -16.44 -0.03
C SER A 305 -0.82 -17.00 -1.45
N ILE A 306 0.42 -17.25 -1.91
CA ILE A 306 0.69 -17.89 -3.21
C ILE A 306 0.23 -19.35 -3.20
N LEU A 307 0.57 -20.11 -2.14
CA LEU A 307 0.19 -21.52 -2.03
C LEU A 307 -1.33 -21.70 -2.00
N ALA A 308 -2.04 -20.88 -1.23
CA ALA A 308 -3.50 -20.90 -1.17
C ALA A 308 -4.15 -20.45 -2.48
N ALA A 309 -3.47 -19.64 -3.28
CA ALA A 309 -3.97 -19.21 -4.58
C ALA A 309 -3.81 -20.26 -5.67
N LYS A 310 -3.01 -21.32 -5.49
CA LYS A 310 -2.57 -22.21 -6.59
C LYS A 310 -3.74 -22.79 -7.40
N GLU A 311 -4.80 -23.20 -6.71
CA GLU A 311 -5.99 -23.80 -7.31
C GLU A 311 -7.10 -22.79 -7.66
N LEU A 312 -6.89 -21.49 -7.39
CA LEU A 312 -7.87 -20.47 -7.76
C LEU A 312 -7.95 -20.33 -9.28
N ASN A 313 -9.19 -20.18 -9.76
CA ASN A 313 -9.51 -19.99 -11.17
C ASN A 313 -10.20 -18.64 -11.38
N ILE A 314 -9.45 -17.55 -11.15
CA ILE A 314 -9.92 -16.18 -11.29
C ILE A 314 -9.23 -15.55 -12.49
N GLY A 315 -10.02 -15.22 -13.52
CA GLY A 315 -9.51 -14.76 -14.81
C GLY A 315 -8.84 -15.88 -15.61
N HIS A 316 -8.21 -15.49 -16.73
CA HIS A 316 -7.60 -16.43 -17.67
C HIS A 316 -6.11 -16.17 -17.95
N GLY A 317 -5.56 -15.08 -17.41
CA GLY A 317 -4.13 -14.76 -17.49
C GLY A 317 -3.41 -15.03 -16.18
N ASN A 318 -2.57 -14.09 -15.72
CA ASN A 318 -1.93 -14.17 -14.42
C ASN A 318 -2.93 -13.80 -13.32
N GLY A 319 -3.35 -14.78 -12.52
CA GLY A 319 -4.37 -14.59 -11.49
C GLY A 319 -3.82 -14.00 -10.18
N PRO A 320 -4.72 -13.59 -9.27
CA PRO A 320 -4.35 -12.93 -8.02
C PRO A 320 -3.92 -13.91 -6.93
N LEU A 321 -3.25 -13.39 -5.91
CA LEU A 321 -3.02 -14.09 -4.65
C LEU A 321 -4.30 -14.26 -3.82
N TRP A 322 -4.31 -15.26 -2.93
CA TRP A 322 -5.36 -15.41 -1.92
C TRP A 322 -4.96 -14.73 -0.62
N HIS A 323 -5.46 -13.51 -0.41
CA HIS A 323 -5.06 -12.64 0.69
C HIS A 323 -5.66 -13.07 2.04
N PHE A 324 -6.83 -13.71 2.02
CA PHE A 324 -7.58 -14.15 3.22
C PHE A 324 -7.44 -15.66 3.42
N HIS A 325 -6.20 -16.15 3.43
CA HIS A 325 -5.89 -17.57 3.54
C HIS A 325 -5.81 -18.08 5.00
N LYS A 326 -6.07 -17.22 5.99
CA LYS A 326 -6.03 -17.53 7.42
C LYS A 326 -7.44 -17.54 8.00
#